data_AF-A0A368P5B1-F1
#
_entry.id   AF-A0A368P5B1-F1
#
_cell.length_a   1.000
_cell.length_b   1.000
_cell.length_c   1.000
_cell.angle_alpha   90.00
_cell.angle_beta   90.00
_cell.angle_gamma   90.00
#
_symmetry.space_group_name_H-M   'P 1'
#
loop_
_entity.id
_entity.type
_entity.pdbx_description
1 polymer ?
#
loop_
_entity_poly.entity_id
_entity_poly.type
_entity_poly.pdbx_seq_one_letter_code
_entity_poly.pdbx_strand_id
1 'polypeptide(L)'
;MNYFKRNWDETRGDEFDSWGKSIWYFETDKSGLPTKQIEVYQNGKVLKYDQTKLQDEFGGLGDQELDLIEFSEFQITKEEFEKIWNEN
;
A
#
# COMPACT_ATOMS: atom_id res chain seq x y z
N MET A 1 -2.94 13.89 7.03
CA MET A 1 -2.72 12.55 6.46
C MET A 1 -3.84 12.29 5.49
N ASN A 2 -3.52 11.66 4.37
CA ASN A 2 -4.49 11.18 3.39
C ASN A 2 -4.41 9.66 3.35
N TYR A 3 -5.50 9.02 2.90
CA TYR A 3 -5.60 7.56 2.86
C TYR A 3 -6.10 7.13 1.49
N PHE A 4 -5.48 6.12 0.90
CA PHE A 4 -5.78 5.68 -0.45
C PHE A 4 -5.87 4.16 -0.54
N LYS A 5 -6.70 3.68 -1.47
CA LYS A 5 -6.82 2.28 -1.86
C LYS A 5 -6.83 2.15 -3.37
N ARG A 6 -5.82 1.49 -3.94
CA ARG A 6 -5.70 1.28 -5.38
C ARG A 6 -5.54 -0.20 -5.70
N ASN A 7 -6.28 -0.68 -6.69
CA ASN A 7 -6.06 -2.01 -7.24
C ASN A 7 -4.89 -1.94 -8.23
N TRP A 8 -3.97 -2.88 -8.12
CA TRP A 8 -2.89 -3.09 -9.05
C TRP A 8 -3.18 -4.34 -9.87
N ASP A 9 -3.55 -4.14 -11.13
CA ASP A 9 -3.93 -5.22 -12.05
C ASP A 9 -2.74 -5.98 -12.65
N GLU A 10 -1.53 -5.48 -12.39
CA GLU A 10 -0.29 -6.13 -12.79
C GLU A 10 0.25 -7.03 -11.66
N THR A 11 0.93 -8.10 -12.07
CA THR A 11 1.69 -8.96 -11.15
C THR A 11 3.09 -8.37 -10.95
N ARG A 12 3.85 -8.91 -9.99
CA ARG A 12 5.15 -8.35 -9.60
C ARG A 12 6.22 -8.44 -10.68
N GLY A 13 6.14 -9.44 -11.57
CA GLY A 13 7.15 -9.69 -12.60
C GLY A 13 8.51 -10.17 -12.08
N ASP A 14 8.62 -10.44 -10.77
CA ASP A 14 9.82 -10.96 -10.11
C ASP A 14 9.63 -12.42 -9.66
N GLU A 15 10.51 -12.94 -8.79
CA GLU A 15 10.39 -14.30 -8.26
C GLU A 15 9.10 -14.56 -7.45
N PHE A 16 8.40 -13.50 -7.05
CA PHE A 16 7.14 -13.52 -6.33
C PHE A 16 5.93 -13.27 -7.25
N ASP A 17 6.10 -13.27 -8.57
CA ASP A 17 5.03 -13.06 -9.57
C ASP A 17 3.80 -13.96 -9.36
N SER A 18 4.04 -15.19 -8.89
CA SER A 18 2.99 -16.17 -8.54
C SER A 18 2.01 -15.71 -7.45
N TRP A 19 2.29 -14.60 -6.75
CA TRP A 19 1.37 -14.03 -5.77
C TRP A 19 0.14 -13.37 -6.42
N GLY A 20 0.24 -13.06 -7.72
CA GLY A 20 -0.84 -12.51 -8.51
C GLY A 20 -1.00 -11.00 -8.35
N LYS A 21 -2.19 -10.51 -8.68
CA LYS A 21 -2.57 -9.10 -8.58
C LYS A 21 -2.58 -8.63 -7.12
N SER A 22 -2.56 -7.32 -6.90
CA SER A 22 -2.52 -6.76 -5.55
C SER A 22 -3.49 -5.61 -5.34
N ILE A 23 -3.83 -5.36 -4.08
CA ILE A 23 -4.54 -4.17 -3.62
C ILE A 23 -3.61 -3.44 -2.67
N TRP A 24 -3.33 -2.18 -2.98
CA TRP A 24 -2.43 -1.34 -2.21
C TRP A 24 -3.22 -0.35 -1.38
N TYR A 25 -2.82 -0.17 -0.14
CA TYR A 25 -3.34 0.82 0.77
C TYR A 25 -2.22 1.72 1.24
N PHE A 26 -2.43 3.03 1.22
CA PHE A 26 -1.45 4.01 1.66
C PHE A 26 -2.04 4.93 2.73
N GLU A 27 -1.27 5.18 3.78
CA GLU A 27 -1.38 6.37 4.61
C GLU A 27 -0.26 7.31 4.16
N THR A 28 -0.57 8.54 3.80
CA THR A 28 0.42 9.54 3.42
C THR A 28 0.37 10.75 4.32
N ASP A 29 1.43 11.54 4.33
CA ASP A 29 1.39 12.91 4.83
C ASP A 29 0.57 13.83 3.88
N LYS A 30 0.70 15.15 4.05
CA LYS A 30 -0.02 16.13 3.23
C LYS A 30 0.62 16.39 1.86
N SER A 31 1.89 16.05 1.65
CA SER A 31 2.54 16.16 0.33
C SER A 31 2.29 14.92 -0.54
N GLY A 32 1.89 13.81 0.09
CA GLY A 32 1.64 12.54 -0.59
C GLY A 32 2.72 11.51 -0.34
N LEU A 33 3.69 11.80 0.55
CA LEU A 33 4.71 10.85 0.93
C LEU A 33 4.11 9.74 1.82
N PRO A 34 4.27 8.45 1.47
CA PRO A 34 3.79 7.34 2.28
C PRO A 34 4.42 7.31 3.68
N THR A 35 3.57 7.26 4.71
CA THR A 35 3.95 7.03 6.11
C THR A 35 3.65 5.59 6.54
N LYS A 36 2.65 4.95 5.91
CA LYS A 36 2.38 3.51 6.00
C LYS A 36 1.90 2.96 4.66
N GLN A 37 2.16 1.67 4.44
CA GLN A 37 1.78 0.95 3.23
C GLN A 37 1.33 -0.47 3.58
N ILE A 38 0.28 -0.92 2.91
CA ILE A 38 -0.18 -2.31 2.94
C ILE A 38 -0.31 -2.80 1.49
N GLU A 39 0.20 -3.99 1.22
CA GLU A 39 0.01 -4.68 -0.06
C GLU A 39 -0.68 -6.01 0.21
N VAL A 40 -1.87 -6.19 -0.36
CA VAL A 40 -2.65 -7.43 -0.24
C VAL A 40 -2.66 -8.13 -1.59
N TYR A 41 -1.97 -9.26 -1.68
CA TYR A 41 -1.84 -10.05 -2.90
C TYR A 41 -2.95 -11.09 -3.01
N GLN A 42 -3.27 -11.48 -4.25
CA GLN A 42 -4.35 -12.41 -4.59
C GLN A 42 -4.19 -13.79 -3.94
N ASN A 43 -2.95 -14.26 -3.73
CA ASN A 43 -2.67 -15.50 -3.02
C ASN A 43 -2.83 -15.41 -1.49
N GLY A 44 -3.25 -14.26 -0.96
CA GLY A 44 -3.42 -14.01 0.47
C GLY A 44 -2.17 -13.50 1.18
N LYS A 45 -1.05 -13.27 0.48
CA LYS A 45 0.10 -12.61 1.11
C LYS A 45 -0.21 -11.15 1.41
N VAL A 46 0.22 -10.70 2.59
CA VAL A 46 0.08 -9.32 3.03
C VAL A 46 1.45 -8.80 3.44
N LEU A 47 1.85 -7.67 2.86
CA LEU A 47 3.02 -6.90 3.28
C LEU A 47 2.56 -5.63 3.99
N LYS A 48 3.24 -5.26 5.07
CA LYS A 48 2.96 -4.04 5.85
C LYS A 48 4.29 -3.35 6.14
N TYR A 49 4.33 -2.05 5.85
CA TYR A 49 5.49 -1.20 6.09
C TYR A 49 5.07 0.10 6.75
N ASP A 50 5.92 0.58 7.65
CA ASP A 50 5.79 1.87 8.32
C ASP A 50 7.19 2.38 8.73
N GLN A 51 7.24 3.48 9.47
CA GLN A 51 8.49 4.08 9.95
C GLN A 51 9.30 3.17 10.89
N THR A 52 8.70 2.11 11.46
CA THR A 52 9.39 1.12 12.29
C THR A 52 9.88 -0.09 11.49
N LYS A 53 9.24 -0.37 10.35
CA LYS A 53 9.62 -1.42 9.39
C LYS A 53 9.59 -0.88 7.96
N LEU A 54 10.71 -0.30 7.54
CA LEU A 54 10.83 0.34 6.23
C LEU A 54 10.90 -0.66 5.07
N GLN A 55 11.50 -1.84 5.26
CA GLN A 55 11.68 -2.84 4.21
C GLN A 55 11.91 -4.23 4.78
N ASP A 56 11.74 -5.25 3.94
CA ASP A 56 12.18 -6.61 4.17
C ASP A 56 12.65 -7.26 2.85
N GLU A 57 12.74 -8.58 2.79
CA GLU A 57 13.16 -9.33 1.59
C GLU A 57 12.13 -9.27 0.44
N PHE A 58 10.89 -8.83 0.71
CA PHE A 58 9.79 -8.82 -0.26
C PHE A 58 9.47 -7.43 -0.81
N GLY A 59 9.95 -6.35 -0.18
CA GLY A 59 9.69 -4.98 -0.60
C GLY A 59 9.98 -3.94 0.47
N GLY A 60 9.32 -2.78 0.37
CA GLY A 60 9.47 -1.70 1.34
C GLY A 60 8.44 -0.58 1.19
N LEU A 61 8.45 0.31 2.19
CA LEU A 61 7.68 1.54 2.21
C LEU A 61 8.08 2.43 1.05
N GLY A 62 7.11 2.87 0.25
CA GLY A 62 7.33 3.80 -0.85
C GLY A 62 8.05 5.06 -0.38
N ASP A 63 9.09 5.45 -1.11
CA ASP A 63 9.93 6.62 -0.84
C ASP A 63 9.63 7.81 -1.76
N GLN A 64 8.59 7.69 -2.59
CA GLN A 64 8.13 8.72 -3.53
C GLN A 64 6.74 9.23 -3.16
N GLU A 65 6.53 10.52 -3.42
CA GLU A 65 5.23 11.15 -3.23
C GLU A 65 4.20 10.61 -4.24
N LEU A 66 3.01 10.29 -3.75
CA LEU A 66 1.87 10.01 -4.62
C LEU A 66 1.36 11.30 -5.25
N ASP A 67 1.03 11.26 -6.54
CA ASP A 67 0.31 12.35 -7.19
C ASP A 67 -1.11 12.42 -6.59
N LEU A 68 -1.34 13.38 -5.70
CA LEU A 68 -2.60 13.54 -4.99
C LEU A 68 -3.79 13.86 -5.91
N ILE A 69 -3.53 14.38 -7.12
CA ILE A 69 -4.58 14.67 -8.10
C ILE A 69 -5.01 13.35 -8.75
N GLU A 70 -4.06 12.54 -9.22
CA GLU A 70 -4.33 11.19 -9.76
C GLU A 70 -4.97 10.31 -8.68
N PHE A 71 -4.46 10.37 -7.45
CA PHE A 71 -4.93 9.50 -6.36
C PHE A 71 -6.24 9.94 -5.72
N SER A 72 -6.79 11.09 -6.09
CA SER A 72 -8.02 11.63 -5.49
C SER A 72 -9.24 10.70 -5.65
N GLU A 73 -9.33 9.96 -6.75
CA GLU A 73 -10.42 8.99 -6.98
C GLU A 73 -10.29 7.71 -6.14
N PHE A 74 -9.09 7.44 -5.62
CA PHE A 74 -8.77 6.26 -4.81
C PHE A 74 -8.82 6.55 -3.31
N GLN A 75 -9.29 7.73 -2.92
CA GLN A 75 -9.31 8.15 -1.53
C GLN A 75 -10.28 7.30 -0.70
N ILE A 76 -9.81 6.83 0.45
CA ILE A 76 -10.59 6.11 1.44
C ILE A 76 -10.60 6.85 2.78
N THR A 77 -11.42 6.39 3.72
CA THR A 77 -11.39 6.97 5.07
C THR A 77 -10.25 6.40 5.90
N LYS A 78 -9.89 7.13 6.95
CA LYS A 78 -8.94 6.67 7.95
C LYS A 78 -9.39 5.36 8.59
N GLU A 79 -10.68 5.25 8.91
CA GLU A 79 -11.27 4.08 9.57
C GLU A 79 -11.18 2.84 8.70
N GLU A 80 -11.39 2.98 7.38
CA GLU A 80 -11.21 1.89 6.42
C GLU A 80 -9.75 1.42 6.39
N PHE A 81 -8.80 2.34 6.33
CA PHE A 81 -7.38 1.99 6.38
C PHE A 81 -7.00 1.30 7.69
N GLU A 82 -7.38 1.89 8.83
CA GLU A 82 -7.04 1.35 10.15
C GLU A 82 -7.66 -0.03 10.40
N LYS A 83 -8.85 -0.29 9.85
CA LYS A 83 -9.44 -1.63 9.90
C LYS A 83 -8.52 -2.65 9.24
N ILE A 84 -8.07 -2.40 8.01
CA ILE A 84 -7.17 -3.32 7.29
C ILE A 84 -5.79 -3.38 7.96
N TRP A 85 -5.29 -2.26 8.49
CA TRP A 85 -4.02 -2.22 9.21
C TRP A 85 -4.01 -3.11 10.45
N ASN A 86 -5.10 -3.12 11.21
CA ASN A 86 -5.26 -3.92 12.42
C ASN A 86 -5.78 -5.34 12.17
N GLU A 87 -6.29 -5.63 10.97
CA GLU A 87 -6.60 -6.98 10.53
C GLU A 87 -5.29 -7.71 10.16
N ASN A 88 -5.01 -8.79 10.90
CA ASN A 88 -3.82 -9.67 10.83
C ASN A 88 -2.54 -9.11 11.46
#